data_AF-A0A7C3VU95-F1
#
_entry.id   AF-A0A7C3VU95-F1
#
_cell.length_a   1.000
_cell.length_b   1.000
_cell.length_c   1.000
_cell.angle_alpha   90.00
_cell.angle_beta   90.00
_cell.angle_gamma   90.00
#
_symmetry.space_group_name_H-M   'P 1'
#
loop_
_entity.id
_entity.type
_entity.pdbx_description
1 polymer ?
#
loop_
_entity_poly.entity_id
_entity_poly.type
_entity_poly.pdbx_seq_one_letter_code
_entity_poly.pdbx_strand_id
1 'polypeptide(L)'
;MRKSLIFGLVAIFVLAFSIASFAAFTTPMKKGDVVDLSVLDAMDMPCWWPFVVMPYVVADYNKHDGWRGPYWTRVHIIDSHTGTHYDSPQHFIPPPGFDNNTYTPFAKEVLAEYEAKYGPRPTTPICNDLVPVAQFVGPLRVVDVTHLVGTIPQSQWPAGPDITVADIQKYEAKYGPIKAGDVVAFKTKHNDRLYKKFPEGLKCVYDPLVGKAEGWPTPTPEAIEYLYNKGVKHLVIDAPSMGDVTGKKAIFTHWAGLGREMIYTEFVCNLDKVPADGSAFYAFLPLKTVGASGDVGRAIAIVNKAVAAGLNKSAVEGKVVDLTTTYDPKLPCVWPGHFPLNIVVENIWGPGGPWKSEFKTLDEHVGTHFDAPMHFVPPPGFKISQYYDPGMRKRAAEYEKKWGPLPHSTMTNDKVPIEQFCGPLKVVDVGLMEGTAGPGKRPSIGVDVVKAFEAKYGPLQPGDVVMLRTGYDDKYYVPFPEGSRCVADVLAGKAEGWPAPSAELCDYLAKKGIKTLAMDVPSAGGEDWYEAHVVGLGQGMIYVEMCMNTADLPNTGAFFIGLSPKTQGGSGQGVRAIAILP
;
A
#
# COMPACT_ATOMS: atom_id res chain seq x y z
N MET A 1 -25.53 -12.62 68.37
CA MET A 1 -24.23 -12.14 67.85
C MET A 1 -23.32 -13.32 67.58
N ARG A 2 -23.22 -13.78 66.32
CA ARG A 2 -22.11 -14.63 65.84
C ARG A 2 -21.83 -14.25 64.39
N LYS A 3 -20.71 -13.54 64.19
CA LYS A 3 -20.05 -13.25 62.90
C LYS A 3 -19.23 -14.51 62.54
N SER A 4 -19.48 -15.11 61.37
CA SER A 4 -18.70 -14.97 60.12
C SER A 4 -17.57 -16.00 59.99
N LEU A 5 -17.64 -16.85 58.96
CA LEU A 5 -16.66 -16.89 57.85
C LEU A 5 -17.16 -17.92 56.81
N ILE A 6 -17.49 -17.45 55.60
CA ILE A 6 -17.68 -18.28 54.40
C ILE A 6 -16.47 -17.98 53.50
N PHE A 7 -15.65 -19.00 53.25
CA PHE A 7 -14.63 -18.96 52.20
C PHE A 7 -15.30 -19.36 50.87
N GLY A 8 -15.33 -18.46 49.90
CA GLY A 8 -15.71 -18.76 48.53
C GLY A 8 -14.51 -19.32 47.75
N LEU A 9 -14.67 -20.51 47.17
CA LEU A 9 -13.76 -21.00 46.14
C LEU A 9 -14.00 -20.21 44.84
N VAL A 10 -12.98 -19.49 44.38
CA VAL A 10 -12.91 -18.97 43.01
C VAL A 10 -12.31 -20.08 42.15
N ALA A 11 -13.12 -20.67 41.27
CA ALA A 11 -12.64 -21.58 40.23
C ALA A 11 -11.94 -20.76 39.14
N ILE A 12 -10.62 -20.90 39.03
CA ILE A 12 -9.84 -20.36 37.93
C ILE A 12 -10.08 -21.26 36.71
N PHE A 13 -10.88 -20.77 35.76
CA PHE A 13 -10.91 -21.34 34.40
C PHE A 13 -9.63 -20.92 33.67
N VAL A 14 -8.64 -21.80 33.64
CA VAL A 14 -7.54 -21.70 32.67
C VAL A 14 -8.11 -22.15 31.33
N LEU A 15 -8.42 -21.20 30.45
CA LEU A 15 -8.65 -21.49 29.04
C LEU A 15 -7.32 -22.00 28.47
N ALA A 16 -7.16 -23.32 28.37
CA ALA A 16 -6.14 -23.92 27.54
C ALA A 16 -6.52 -23.64 26.08
N PHE A 17 -5.96 -22.59 25.49
CA PHE A 17 -5.97 -22.44 24.04
C PHE A 17 -5.21 -23.63 23.45
N SER A 18 -5.96 -24.52 22.80
CA SER A 18 -5.40 -25.51 21.88
C SER A 18 -4.64 -24.74 20.79
N ILE A 19 -3.31 -24.71 20.89
CA ILE A 19 -2.43 -24.26 19.82
C ILE A 19 -2.58 -25.29 18.69
N ALA A 20 -3.52 -25.05 17.78
CA ALA A 20 -3.37 -25.61 16.45
C ALA A 20 -2.03 -25.09 15.94
N SER A 21 -1.08 -25.99 15.73
CA SER A 21 0.21 -25.69 15.10
C SER A 21 -0.07 -25.17 13.68
N PHE A 22 -0.32 -23.88 13.55
CA PHE A 22 -0.35 -23.24 12.24
C PHE A 22 1.08 -23.29 11.67
N ALA A 23 1.20 -23.70 10.41
CA ALA A 23 2.51 -23.81 9.78
C ALA A 23 3.07 -22.40 9.59
N ALA A 24 4.18 -22.10 10.28
CA ALA A 24 4.89 -20.84 10.17
C ALA A 24 5.25 -20.54 8.69
N PHE A 25 5.14 -19.26 8.29
CA PHE A 25 5.65 -18.83 7.00
C PHE A 25 7.18 -18.76 7.06
N THR A 26 7.87 -19.66 6.36
CA THR A 26 9.35 -19.76 6.40
C THR A 26 10.01 -19.75 5.03
N THR A 27 9.24 -19.70 3.95
CA THR A 27 9.76 -19.75 2.57
C THR A 27 10.01 -18.34 2.06
N PRO A 28 11.27 -17.94 1.78
CA PRO A 28 11.56 -16.66 1.16
C PRO A 28 11.05 -16.58 -0.27
N MET A 29 10.68 -15.37 -0.70
CA MET A 29 10.24 -15.12 -2.06
C MET A 29 11.42 -15.05 -3.02
N LYS A 30 11.26 -15.64 -4.20
CA LYS A 30 12.24 -15.59 -5.28
C LYS A 30 11.67 -14.85 -6.48
N LYS A 31 12.56 -14.38 -7.35
CA LYS A 31 12.18 -13.85 -8.66
C LYS A 31 11.27 -14.82 -9.40
N GLY A 32 10.09 -14.36 -9.80
CA GLY A 32 9.07 -15.14 -10.49
C GLY A 32 8.00 -15.74 -9.58
N ASP A 33 8.18 -15.73 -8.25
CA ASP A 33 7.13 -16.15 -7.31
C ASP A 33 6.07 -15.05 -7.10
N VAL A 34 6.38 -13.81 -7.47
CA VAL A 34 5.49 -12.64 -7.35
C VAL A 34 5.29 -12.00 -8.72
N VAL A 35 4.03 -11.79 -9.09
CA VAL A 35 3.62 -11.02 -10.26
C VAL A 35 3.20 -9.64 -9.81
N ASP A 36 3.88 -8.61 -10.31
CA ASP A 36 3.48 -7.23 -10.14
C ASP A 36 2.32 -6.91 -11.10
N LEU A 37 1.16 -6.58 -10.53
CA LEU A 37 -0.07 -6.29 -11.27
C LEU A 37 -0.27 -4.78 -11.47
N SER A 38 0.65 -3.94 -11.01
CA SER A 38 0.49 -2.49 -11.13
C SER A 38 1.10 -1.90 -12.39
N VAL A 39 0.37 -0.94 -12.96
CA VAL A 39 0.90 -0.04 -13.98
C VAL A 39 1.94 0.92 -13.38
N LEU A 40 2.73 1.56 -14.23
CA LEU A 40 3.79 2.49 -13.82
C LEU A 40 3.27 3.93 -13.78
N ASP A 41 3.35 4.60 -12.63
CA ASP A 41 2.97 6.01 -12.52
C ASP A 41 4.12 6.92 -12.98
N ALA A 42 3.90 7.59 -14.10
CA ALA A 42 4.82 8.58 -14.67
C ALA A 42 4.05 9.71 -15.35
N MET A 43 4.61 10.91 -15.36
CA MET A 43 4.00 12.09 -15.98
C MET A 43 3.80 11.97 -17.50
N ASP A 44 4.38 10.96 -18.15
CA ASP A 44 4.23 10.68 -19.58
C ASP A 44 3.36 9.43 -19.87
N MET A 45 2.68 8.89 -18.84
CA MET A 45 1.82 7.71 -18.94
C MET A 45 0.35 8.07 -18.63
N PRO A 46 -0.65 7.32 -19.14
CA PRO A 46 -2.07 7.61 -18.91
C PRO A 46 -2.54 7.10 -17.53
N CYS A 47 -1.86 7.47 -16.44
CA CYS A 47 -2.22 7.09 -15.07
C CYS A 47 -3.25 8.02 -14.41
N TRP A 48 -3.78 9.05 -15.05
CA TRP A 48 -4.79 9.92 -14.42
C TRP A 48 -6.01 10.08 -15.32
N TRP A 49 -7.14 10.40 -14.71
CA TRP A 49 -8.39 10.61 -15.44
C TRP A 49 -8.32 11.91 -16.25
N PRO A 50 -8.64 11.90 -17.56
CA PRO A 50 -8.70 13.14 -18.31
C PRO A 50 -9.91 13.98 -17.87
N PHE A 51 -9.81 15.31 -17.99
CA PHE A 51 -10.89 16.30 -17.81
C PHE A 51 -11.24 16.76 -16.39
N VAL A 52 -11.28 15.88 -15.38
CA VAL A 52 -11.92 16.22 -14.09
C VAL A 52 -11.04 16.13 -12.85
N VAL A 53 -9.90 15.43 -12.93
CA VAL A 53 -8.96 15.30 -11.79
C VAL A 53 -7.61 15.93 -12.13
N MET A 54 -6.86 16.27 -11.09
CA MET A 54 -5.50 16.78 -11.19
C MET A 54 -4.60 15.74 -11.89
N PRO A 55 -3.84 16.16 -12.92
CA PRO A 55 -2.81 15.31 -13.51
C PRO A 55 -1.77 14.89 -12.48
N TYR A 56 -1.20 13.70 -12.65
CA TYR A 56 -0.06 13.27 -11.85
C TYR A 56 1.17 14.13 -12.17
N VAL A 57 1.73 14.77 -11.14
CA VAL A 57 2.92 15.62 -11.25
C VAL A 57 3.93 15.20 -10.20
N VAL A 58 5.19 15.09 -10.59
CA VAL A 58 6.30 14.85 -9.67
C VAL A 58 7.44 15.83 -9.93
N ALA A 59 8.05 16.33 -8.87
CA ALA A 59 9.20 17.24 -8.97
C ALA A 59 10.23 16.94 -7.88
N ASP A 60 11.51 17.14 -8.22
CA ASP A 60 12.60 17.02 -7.24
C ASP A 60 12.46 18.10 -6.15
N TYR A 61 12.47 17.69 -4.88
CA TYR A 61 12.47 18.60 -3.74
C TYR A 61 13.88 18.87 -3.21
N ASN A 62 14.66 17.81 -3.10
CA ASN A 62 16.08 17.84 -2.75
C ASN A 62 16.81 16.76 -3.54
N LYS A 63 18.07 16.98 -3.90
CA LYS A 63 18.97 15.96 -4.46
C LYS A 63 20.19 15.80 -3.55
N HIS A 64 21.00 14.79 -3.82
CA HIS A 64 22.24 14.51 -3.08
C HIS A 64 23.21 15.70 -2.99
N ASP A 65 23.26 16.57 -4.01
CA ASP A 65 24.05 17.80 -4.04
C ASP A 65 23.28 19.05 -3.57
N GLY A 66 22.06 18.86 -3.06
CA GLY A 66 21.20 19.91 -2.58
C GLY A 66 21.57 20.38 -1.18
N TRP A 67 21.17 21.62 -0.87
CA TRP A 67 21.49 22.26 0.40
C TRP A 67 20.72 21.70 1.60
N ARG A 68 19.65 20.93 1.37
CA ARG A 68 18.82 20.37 2.45
C ARG A 68 19.41 19.11 3.08
N GLY A 69 20.31 18.44 2.37
CA GLY A 69 21.02 17.27 2.89
C GLY A 69 21.48 16.30 1.79
N PRO A 70 22.22 15.24 2.18
CA PRO A 70 22.84 14.28 1.25
C PRO A 70 21.86 13.24 0.68
N TYR A 71 20.56 13.52 0.65
CA TYR A 71 19.51 12.60 0.25
C TYR A 71 18.71 13.12 -0.93
N TRP A 72 18.08 12.24 -1.69
CA TRP A 72 17.12 12.59 -2.73
C TRP A 72 15.70 12.41 -2.18
N THR A 73 14.83 13.36 -2.44
CA THR A 73 13.38 13.20 -2.25
C THR A 73 12.63 14.06 -3.27
N ARG A 74 11.40 13.65 -3.58
CA ARG A 74 10.53 14.30 -4.55
C ARG A 74 9.17 14.60 -3.92
N VAL A 75 8.50 15.60 -4.46
CA VAL A 75 7.10 15.91 -4.13
C VAL A 75 6.22 15.43 -5.26
N HIS A 76 5.10 14.84 -4.87
CA HIS A 76 4.05 14.35 -5.76
C HIS A 76 2.79 15.19 -5.59
N ILE A 77 2.13 15.54 -6.69
CA ILE A 77 0.71 15.85 -6.73
C ILE A 77 0.03 14.63 -7.37
N ILE A 78 -0.78 13.94 -6.60
CA ILE A 78 -1.36 12.66 -7.01
C ILE A 78 -2.83 12.59 -6.60
N ASP A 79 -3.71 12.32 -7.57
CA ASP A 79 -5.10 12.01 -7.31
C ASP A 79 -5.23 10.63 -6.68
N SER A 80 -6.23 10.44 -5.82
CA SER A 80 -6.50 9.16 -5.15
C SER A 80 -6.85 8.03 -6.13
N HIS A 81 -7.18 8.35 -7.38
CA HIS A 81 -7.48 7.42 -8.46
C HIS A 81 -6.40 7.47 -9.56
N THR A 82 -5.15 7.76 -9.17
CA THR A 82 -3.98 7.70 -10.07
C THR A 82 -3.46 6.27 -10.18
N GLY A 83 -3.20 5.81 -11.39
CA GLY A 83 -2.52 4.56 -11.66
C GLY A 83 -3.34 3.37 -11.21
N THR A 84 -2.67 2.31 -10.75
CA THR A 84 -3.34 1.23 -10.02
C THR A 84 -3.79 1.75 -8.66
N HIS A 85 -5.09 1.90 -8.50
CA HIS A 85 -5.73 2.49 -7.34
C HIS A 85 -6.92 1.64 -6.93
N TYR A 86 -7.63 2.07 -5.88
CA TYR A 86 -8.91 1.49 -5.56
C TYR A 86 -9.95 2.50 -5.14
N ASP A 87 -11.20 2.08 -5.30
CA ASP A 87 -12.37 2.79 -4.82
C ASP A 87 -12.78 2.25 -3.46
N SER A 88 -12.83 3.14 -2.47
CA SER A 88 -13.53 2.86 -1.21
C SER A 88 -15.04 3.01 -1.42
N PRO A 89 -15.89 2.52 -0.49
CA PRO A 89 -17.34 2.72 -0.58
C PRO A 89 -17.73 4.19 -0.77
N GLN A 90 -17.04 5.12 -0.10
CA GLN A 90 -17.23 6.56 -0.27
C GLN A 90 -16.78 7.13 -1.64
N HIS A 91 -16.32 6.34 -2.60
CA HIS A 91 -16.12 6.89 -3.94
C HIS A 91 -17.45 7.32 -4.58
N PHE A 92 -18.49 6.49 -4.55
CA PHE A 92 -19.82 6.83 -5.11
C PHE A 92 -20.97 6.83 -4.09
N ILE A 93 -20.70 6.47 -2.83
CA ILE A 93 -21.72 6.35 -1.80
C ILE A 93 -21.55 7.45 -0.75
N PRO A 94 -22.38 8.50 -0.76
CA PRO A 94 -22.34 9.53 0.27
C PRO A 94 -22.64 8.99 1.68
N PRO A 95 -22.24 9.76 2.71
CA PRO A 95 -22.46 9.41 4.10
C PRO A 95 -23.94 9.46 4.50
N PRO A 96 -24.31 8.83 5.63
CA PRO A 96 -25.64 8.98 6.21
C PRO A 96 -26.02 10.46 6.39
N GLY A 97 -27.26 10.81 6.02
CA GLY A 97 -27.79 12.18 6.12
C GLY A 97 -27.49 13.09 4.92
N PHE A 98 -26.81 12.59 3.89
CA PHE A 98 -26.64 13.35 2.64
C PHE A 98 -27.98 13.68 1.98
N ASP A 99 -28.16 14.94 1.56
CA ASP A 99 -29.35 15.40 0.86
C ASP A 99 -29.23 15.15 -0.65
N ASN A 100 -29.92 14.13 -1.14
CA ASN A 100 -30.00 13.80 -2.57
C ASN A 100 -30.56 14.96 -3.43
N ASN A 101 -31.21 15.97 -2.83
CA ASN A 101 -31.66 17.15 -3.57
C ASN A 101 -30.53 18.06 -4.02
N THR A 102 -29.32 17.88 -3.49
CA THR A 102 -28.12 18.61 -3.92
C THR A 102 -27.51 18.09 -5.23
N TYR A 103 -27.95 16.91 -5.70
CA TYR A 103 -27.50 16.35 -6.97
C TYR A 103 -27.91 17.20 -8.18
N THR A 104 -27.11 17.10 -9.24
CA THR A 104 -27.49 17.61 -10.56
C THR A 104 -28.78 16.93 -11.08
N PRO A 105 -29.53 17.56 -12.01
CA PRO A 105 -30.72 16.92 -12.59
C PRO A 105 -30.45 15.53 -13.17
N PHE A 106 -29.32 15.38 -13.87
CA PHE A 106 -28.87 14.10 -14.40
C PHE A 106 -28.65 13.05 -13.30
N ALA A 107 -27.92 13.40 -12.24
CA ALA A 107 -27.66 12.45 -11.14
C ALA A 107 -28.96 12.07 -10.39
N LYS A 108 -29.94 12.98 -10.29
CA LYS A 108 -31.26 12.67 -9.72
C LYS A 108 -32.07 11.71 -10.59
N GLU A 109 -32.05 11.90 -11.90
CA GLU A 109 -32.69 10.99 -12.86
C GLU A 109 -32.07 9.59 -12.76
N VAL A 110 -30.74 9.51 -12.83
CA VAL A 110 -29.99 8.26 -12.69
C VAL A 110 -30.28 7.59 -11.34
N LEU A 111 -30.35 8.35 -10.25
CA LEU A 111 -30.72 7.84 -8.93
C LEU A 111 -32.13 7.24 -8.92
N ALA A 112 -33.13 7.97 -9.42
CA ALA A 112 -34.51 7.49 -9.46
C ALA A 112 -34.63 6.19 -10.28
N GLU A 113 -33.92 6.09 -11.39
CA GLU A 113 -33.88 4.88 -12.20
C GLU A 113 -33.18 3.71 -11.49
N TYR A 114 -32.06 3.96 -10.82
CA TYR A 114 -31.36 2.95 -10.04
C TYR A 114 -32.26 2.43 -8.92
N GLU A 115 -32.90 3.32 -8.17
CA GLU A 115 -33.73 2.94 -7.02
C GLU A 115 -35.01 2.22 -7.43
N ALA A 116 -35.58 2.56 -8.58
CA ALA A 116 -36.71 1.83 -9.16
C ALA A 116 -36.34 0.37 -9.50
N LYS A 117 -35.08 0.10 -9.87
CA LYS A 117 -34.63 -1.23 -10.30
C LYS A 117 -34.01 -2.07 -9.18
N TYR A 118 -33.20 -1.47 -8.31
CA TYR A 118 -32.39 -2.18 -7.31
C TYR A 118 -32.75 -1.84 -5.86
N GLY A 119 -33.77 -0.98 -5.66
CA GLY A 119 -34.12 -0.45 -4.36
C GLY A 119 -33.24 0.73 -3.93
N PRO A 120 -33.53 1.34 -2.77
CA PRO A 120 -32.89 2.57 -2.32
C PRO A 120 -31.37 2.47 -2.33
N ARG A 121 -30.70 3.52 -2.81
CA ARG A 121 -29.24 3.57 -2.76
C ARG A 121 -28.81 3.69 -1.29
N PRO A 122 -27.92 2.82 -0.79
CA PRO A 122 -27.45 2.88 0.59
C PRO A 122 -26.55 4.10 0.84
N THR A 123 -26.19 4.33 2.10
CA THR A 123 -25.21 5.33 2.52
C THR A 123 -24.10 4.65 3.32
N THR A 124 -22.89 5.23 3.36
CA THR A 124 -21.78 4.63 4.09
C THR A 124 -20.83 5.68 4.69
N PRO A 125 -20.36 5.48 5.93
CA PRO A 125 -19.25 6.27 6.48
C PRO A 125 -17.88 5.75 6.02
N ILE A 126 -17.79 4.62 5.31
CA ILE A 126 -16.52 3.93 5.03
C ILE A 126 -15.74 4.66 3.93
N CYS A 127 -14.77 5.46 4.35
CA CYS A 127 -13.68 6.00 3.55
C CYS A 127 -12.42 5.11 3.64
N ASN A 128 -11.37 5.51 2.92
CA ASN A 128 -10.15 4.73 2.74
C ASN A 128 -9.52 4.19 4.04
N ASP A 129 -9.34 5.05 5.04
CA ASP A 129 -8.74 4.69 6.33
C ASP A 129 -9.62 3.79 7.21
N LEU A 130 -10.90 3.62 6.84
CA LEU A 130 -11.88 2.80 7.56
C LEU A 130 -12.15 1.44 6.89
N VAL A 131 -11.60 1.18 5.71
CA VAL A 131 -11.74 -0.13 5.04
C VAL A 131 -10.96 -1.18 5.85
N PRO A 132 -11.59 -2.30 6.25
CA PRO A 132 -10.90 -3.37 6.96
C PRO A 132 -9.73 -3.92 6.13
N VAL A 133 -8.54 -3.97 6.72
CA VAL A 133 -7.32 -4.36 5.98
C VAL A 133 -7.41 -5.74 5.33
N ALA A 134 -8.14 -6.67 5.95
CA ALA A 134 -8.33 -8.02 5.44
C ALA A 134 -9.11 -8.06 4.11
N GLN A 135 -9.85 -7.00 3.76
CA GLN A 135 -10.59 -6.92 2.51
C GLN A 135 -9.68 -6.75 1.28
N PHE A 136 -8.45 -6.28 1.48
CA PHE A 136 -7.46 -6.03 0.42
C PHE A 136 -6.70 -7.27 -0.06
N VAL A 137 -6.94 -8.42 0.56
CA VAL A 137 -6.16 -9.64 0.35
C VAL A 137 -7.05 -10.88 0.24
N GLY A 138 -6.60 -11.87 -0.53
CA GLY A 138 -7.31 -13.15 -0.60
C GLY A 138 -6.99 -14.00 -1.84
N PRO A 139 -7.67 -15.15 -2.00
CA PRO A 139 -7.52 -16.02 -3.15
C PRO A 139 -7.97 -15.33 -4.45
N LEU A 140 -7.12 -15.33 -5.48
CA LEU A 140 -7.38 -14.58 -6.72
C LEU A 140 -8.05 -15.42 -7.80
N ARG A 141 -9.29 -15.08 -8.13
CA ARG A 141 -10.11 -15.71 -9.19
C ARG A 141 -10.07 -14.83 -10.44
N VAL A 142 -9.41 -15.28 -11.51
CA VAL A 142 -9.27 -14.48 -12.75
C VAL A 142 -10.30 -14.92 -13.79
N VAL A 143 -11.37 -14.12 -13.94
CA VAL A 143 -12.42 -14.31 -14.93
C VAL A 143 -11.95 -13.72 -16.26
N ASP A 144 -11.68 -14.59 -17.24
CA ASP A 144 -11.24 -14.19 -18.58
C ASP A 144 -12.43 -13.73 -19.45
N VAL A 145 -12.51 -12.43 -19.69
CA VAL A 145 -13.55 -11.77 -20.49
C VAL A 145 -12.99 -11.14 -21.78
N THR A 146 -11.78 -11.54 -22.19
CA THR A 146 -11.11 -11.00 -23.38
C THR A 146 -11.90 -11.19 -24.67
N HIS A 147 -12.82 -12.17 -24.70
CA HIS A 147 -13.71 -12.43 -25.83
C HIS A 147 -14.74 -11.31 -26.09
N LEU A 148 -14.95 -10.41 -25.13
CA LEU A 148 -15.83 -9.25 -25.26
C LEU A 148 -15.18 -8.07 -25.99
N VAL A 149 -13.84 -8.02 -26.04
CA VAL A 149 -13.15 -6.85 -26.60
C VAL A 149 -13.32 -6.81 -28.13
N GLY A 150 -13.70 -5.66 -28.67
CA GLY A 150 -13.96 -5.45 -30.10
C GLY A 150 -15.35 -5.85 -30.54
N THR A 151 -16.28 -6.07 -29.61
CA THR A 151 -17.64 -6.56 -29.94
C THR A 151 -18.65 -5.43 -30.14
N ILE A 152 -18.37 -4.22 -29.66
CA ILE A 152 -19.23 -3.06 -29.86
C ILE A 152 -18.88 -2.38 -31.18
N PRO A 153 -19.85 -2.25 -32.12
CA PRO A 153 -19.60 -1.60 -33.41
C PRO A 153 -19.31 -0.11 -33.21
N GLN A 154 -18.52 0.47 -34.12
CA GLN A 154 -18.12 1.87 -34.07
C GLN A 154 -19.30 2.86 -33.99
N SER A 155 -20.47 2.51 -34.53
CA SER A 155 -21.68 3.33 -34.44
C SER A 155 -22.27 3.45 -33.02
N GLN A 156 -21.81 2.62 -32.08
CA GLN A 156 -22.26 2.59 -30.69
C GLN A 156 -21.18 3.09 -29.72
N TRP A 157 -20.00 3.47 -30.21
CA TRP A 157 -18.98 4.11 -29.38
C TRP A 157 -19.52 5.42 -28.80
N PRO A 158 -19.19 5.76 -27.54
CA PRO A 158 -18.12 5.15 -26.74
C PRO A 158 -18.48 3.86 -25.98
N ALA A 159 -19.70 3.32 -26.05
CA ALA A 159 -20.12 2.22 -25.17
C ALA A 159 -19.11 1.05 -25.11
N GLY A 160 -18.92 0.50 -23.90
CA GLY A 160 -18.17 -0.74 -23.67
C GLY A 160 -19.08 -1.97 -23.62
N PRO A 161 -18.53 -3.18 -23.79
CA PRO A 161 -19.27 -4.43 -23.66
C PRO A 161 -19.58 -4.78 -22.20
N ASP A 162 -20.74 -5.37 -21.97
CA ASP A 162 -21.20 -5.78 -20.64
C ASP A 162 -20.59 -7.14 -20.23
N ILE A 163 -19.94 -7.21 -19.08
CA ILE A 163 -19.55 -8.47 -18.41
C ILE A 163 -20.75 -8.94 -17.58
N THR A 164 -21.28 -10.12 -17.90
CA THR A 164 -22.55 -10.61 -17.39
C THR A 164 -22.40 -11.72 -16.35
N VAL A 165 -23.50 -12.07 -15.68
CA VAL A 165 -23.56 -13.27 -14.82
C VAL A 165 -23.20 -14.54 -15.60
N ALA A 166 -23.54 -14.63 -16.89
CA ALA A 166 -23.23 -15.78 -17.72
C ALA A 166 -21.72 -15.96 -17.93
N ASP A 167 -20.96 -14.86 -18.03
CA ASP A 167 -19.49 -14.90 -18.13
C ASP A 167 -18.88 -15.48 -16.86
N ILE A 168 -19.39 -15.06 -15.69
CA ILE A 168 -18.96 -15.56 -14.38
C ILE A 168 -19.32 -17.05 -14.24
N GLN A 169 -20.54 -17.45 -14.60
CA GLN A 169 -20.96 -18.85 -14.54
C GLN A 169 -20.14 -19.75 -15.48
N LYS A 170 -19.77 -19.26 -16.67
CA LYS A 170 -18.88 -19.95 -17.59
C LYS A 170 -17.49 -20.16 -16.99
N TYR A 171 -16.97 -19.15 -16.29
CA TYR A 171 -15.74 -19.29 -15.51
C TYR A 171 -15.89 -20.33 -14.40
N GLU A 172 -16.97 -20.29 -13.61
CA GLU A 172 -17.19 -21.21 -12.50
C GLU A 172 -17.33 -22.67 -12.99
N ALA A 173 -17.97 -22.89 -14.14
CA ALA A 173 -18.06 -24.20 -14.76
C ALA A 173 -16.68 -24.82 -15.08
N LYS A 174 -15.65 -23.99 -15.29
CA LYS A 174 -14.29 -24.42 -15.58
C LYS A 174 -13.40 -24.54 -14.34
N TYR A 175 -13.48 -23.58 -13.41
CA TYR A 175 -12.54 -23.44 -12.29
C TYR A 175 -13.18 -23.66 -10.91
N GLY A 176 -14.42 -24.13 -10.87
CA GLY A 176 -15.21 -24.32 -9.64
C GLY A 176 -15.92 -23.05 -9.19
N PRO A 177 -16.78 -23.13 -8.16
CA PRO A 177 -17.53 -21.99 -7.66
C PRO A 177 -16.61 -20.95 -7.02
N ILE A 178 -16.92 -19.68 -7.24
CA ILE A 178 -16.43 -18.53 -6.46
C ILE A 178 -17.09 -18.58 -5.07
N LYS A 179 -16.32 -18.28 -4.03
CA LYS A 179 -16.70 -18.41 -2.62
C LYS A 179 -16.48 -17.10 -1.86
N ALA A 180 -17.05 -17.02 -0.66
CA ALA A 180 -16.81 -15.93 0.25
C ALA A 180 -15.31 -15.79 0.56
N GLY A 181 -14.81 -14.55 0.55
CA GLY A 181 -13.40 -14.24 0.73
C GLY A 181 -12.54 -14.32 -0.54
N ASP A 182 -13.04 -14.85 -1.66
CA ASP A 182 -12.35 -14.75 -2.94
C ASP A 182 -12.26 -13.29 -3.40
N VAL A 183 -11.13 -12.93 -4.00
CA VAL A 183 -10.94 -11.70 -4.78
C VAL A 183 -11.20 -12.05 -6.25
N VAL A 184 -12.10 -11.32 -6.91
CA VAL A 184 -12.51 -11.61 -8.29
C VAL A 184 -11.96 -10.56 -9.24
N ALA A 185 -11.09 -10.98 -10.15
CA ALA A 185 -10.49 -10.12 -11.16
C ALA A 185 -11.09 -10.37 -12.55
N PHE A 186 -11.47 -9.31 -13.26
CA PHE A 186 -11.88 -9.36 -14.66
C PHE A 186 -10.68 -9.05 -15.55
N LYS A 187 -10.29 -10.04 -16.37
CA LYS A 187 -9.20 -9.91 -17.33
C LYS A 187 -9.74 -9.58 -18.72
N THR A 188 -9.56 -8.32 -19.11
CA THR A 188 -9.90 -7.71 -20.39
C THR A 188 -8.68 -7.54 -21.31
N LYS A 189 -7.46 -7.55 -20.73
CA LYS A 189 -6.18 -7.14 -21.36
C LYS A 189 -6.15 -5.68 -21.83
N HIS A 190 -7.03 -4.81 -21.35
CA HIS A 190 -7.11 -3.41 -21.81
C HIS A 190 -5.81 -2.66 -21.52
N ASN A 191 -5.37 -2.65 -20.26
CA ASN A 191 -4.15 -1.95 -19.86
C ASN A 191 -2.90 -2.61 -20.47
N ASP A 192 -2.84 -3.94 -20.54
CA ASP A 192 -1.72 -4.65 -21.20
C ASP A 192 -1.55 -4.25 -22.68
N ARG A 193 -2.64 -3.87 -23.35
CA ARG A 193 -2.63 -3.46 -24.76
C ARG A 193 -2.37 -1.97 -24.96
N LEU A 194 -2.91 -1.13 -24.08
CA LEU A 194 -3.09 0.31 -24.35
C LEU A 194 -2.32 1.21 -23.38
N TYR A 195 -1.84 0.70 -22.25
CA TYR A 195 -1.07 1.48 -21.28
C TYR A 195 0.36 1.74 -21.78
N LYS A 196 0.52 2.85 -22.51
CA LYS A 196 1.76 3.24 -23.18
C LYS A 196 2.03 4.72 -22.97
N LYS A 197 3.26 5.16 -23.25
CA LYS A 197 3.61 6.57 -23.20
C LYS A 197 2.74 7.41 -24.15
N PHE A 198 2.47 8.65 -23.77
CA PHE A 198 1.82 9.60 -24.65
C PHE A 198 2.69 9.89 -25.90
N PRO A 199 2.07 10.14 -27.07
CA PRO A 199 0.62 10.24 -27.30
C PRO A 199 -0.11 8.91 -27.52
N GLU A 200 0.58 7.78 -27.68
CA GLU A 200 -0.09 6.48 -27.92
C GLU A 200 -1.02 6.07 -26.77
N GLY A 201 -0.63 6.42 -25.53
CA GLY A 201 -1.42 6.22 -24.31
C GLY A 201 -2.80 6.90 -24.29
N LEU A 202 -3.08 7.85 -25.19
CA LEU A 202 -4.43 8.43 -25.32
C LEU A 202 -5.50 7.34 -25.58
N LYS A 203 -5.12 6.25 -26.24
CA LYS A 203 -6.01 5.11 -26.52
C LYS A 203 -6.46 4.37 -25.26
N CYS A 204 -5.73 4.50 -24.15
CA CYS A 204 -6.02 3.79 -22.91
C CYS A 204 -7.28 4.34 -22.23
N VAL A 205 -7.41 5.66 -22.14
CA VAL A 205 -8.48 6.30 -21.36
C VAL A 205 -9.20 7.37 -22.18
N TYR A 206 -8.44 8.31 -22.76
CA TYR A 206 -8.99 9.49 -23.44
C TYR A 206 -9.82 9.13 -24.67
N ASP A 207 -9.30 8.32 -25.61
CA ASP A 207 -10.00 8.01 -26.86
C ASP A 207 -11.33 7.27 -26.64
N PRO A 208 -11.42 6.25 -25.73
CA PRO A 208 -12.70 5.69 -25.33
C PRO A 208 -13.68 6.75 -24.79
N LEU A 209 -13.23 7.62 -23.88
CA LEU A 209 -14.12 8.64 -23.27
C LEU A 209 -14.66 9.67 -24.27
N VAL A 210 -13.91 9.98 -25.34
CA VAL A 210 -14.37 10.91 -26.40
C VAL A 210 -15.00 10.20 -27.61
N GLY A 211 -15.26 8.90 -27.52
CA GLY A 211 -15.92 8.12 -28.59
C GLY A 211 -15.05 7.86 -29.82
N LYS A 212 -13.74 8.00 -29.71
CA LYS A 212 -12.78 7.65 -30.78
C LYS A 212 -12.37 6.19 -30.76
N ALA A 213 -12.66 5.48 -29.67
CA ALA A 213 -12.43 4.06 -29.51
C ALA A 213 -13.62 3.41 -28.77
N GLU A 214 -13.67 2.08 -28.82
CA GLU A 214 -14.56 1.27 -28.01
C GLU A 214 -14.30 1.50 -26.50
N GLY A 215 -15.35 1.50 -25.69
CA GLY A 215 -15.24 1.42 -24.25
C GLY A 215 -14.67 0.07 -23.80
N TRP A 216 -14.09 0.02 -22.60
CA TRP A 216 -13.59 -1.22 -22.02
C TRP A 216 -14.74 -2.11 -21.51
N PRO A 217 -14.55 -3.45 -21.44
CA PRO A 217 -15.54 -4.33 -20.81
C PRO A 217 -15.74 -4.02 -19.34
N THR A 218 -16.99 -3.99 -18.87
CA THR A 218 -17.33 -3.68 -17.47
C THR A 218 -18.46 -4.55 -16.92
N PRO A 219 -18.43 -4.95 -15.64
CA PRO A 219 -19.51 -5.74 -15.04
C PRO A 219 -20.81 -4.97 -14.95
N THR A 220 -21.91 -5.64 -15.29
CA THR A 220 -23.25 -5.11 -15.04
C THR A 220 -23.56 -5.12 -13.53
N PRO A 221 -24.50 -4.30 -13.05
CA PRO A 221 -24.96 -4.36 -11.66
C PRO A 221 -25.42 -5.76 -11.22
N GLU A 222 -26.03 -6.54 -12.11
CA GLU A 222 -26.44 -7.92 -11.83
C GLU A 222 -25.24 -8.85 -11.64
N ALA A 223 -24.15 -8.65 -12.40
CA ALA A 223 -22.91 -9.40 -12.21
C ALA A 223 -22.25 -9.05 -10.86
N ILE A 224 -22.27 -7.77 -10.48
CA ILE A 224 -21.80 -7.31 -9.16
C ILE A 224 -22.64 -7.93 -8.03
N GLU A 225 -23.97 -7.85 -8.11
CA GLU A 225 -24.87 -8.40 -7.11
C GLU A 225 -24.75 -9.93 -6.99
N TYR A 226 -24.54 -10.63 -8.12
CA TYR A 226 -24.26 -12.06 -8.12
C TYR A 226 -23.00 -12.43 -7.31
N LEU A 227 -21.91 -11.67 -7.48
CA LEU A 227 -20.68 -11.86 -6.72
C LEU A 227 -20.82 -11.46 -5.24
N TYR A 228 -21.50 -10.34 -4.97
CA TYR A 228 -21.82 -9.92 -3.60
C TYR A 228 -22.58 -11.01 -2.83
N ASN A 229 -23.60 -11.61 -3.45
CA ASN A 229 -24.41 -12.67 -2.84
C ASN A 229 -23.62 -13.96 -2.57
N LYS A 230 -22.43 -14.12 -3.17
CA LYS A 230 -21.47 -15.19 -2.86
C LYS A 230 -20.49 -14.84 -1.74
N GLY A 231 -20.55 -13.63 -1.20
CA GLY A 231 -19.66 -13.13 -0.16
C GLY A 231 -18.34 -12.54 -0.69
N VAL A 232 -18.27 -12.19 -1.97
CA VAL A 232 -17.13 -11.45 -2.52
C VAL A 232 -17.17 -10.01 -2.00
N LYS A 233 -16.01 -9.50 -1.58
CA LYS A 233 -15.86 -8.13 -1.05
C LYS A 233 -14.85 -7.28 -1.82
N HIS A 234 -14.05 -7.89 -2.70
CA HIS A 234 -13.04 -7.19 -3.48
C HIS A 234 -13.12 -7.62 -4.95
N LEU A 235 -13.35 -6.65 -5.83
CA LEU A 235 -13.29 -6.84 -7.28
C LEU A 235 -12.07 -6.14 -7.85
N VAL A 236 -11.53 -6.69 -8.94
CA VAL A 236 -10.34 -6.17 -9.61
C VAL A 236 -10.59 -6.12 -11.11
N ILE A 237 -10.08 -5.11 -11.81
CA ILE A 237 -10.19 -5.03 -13.27
C ILE A 237 -8.91 -4.48 -13.92
N ASP A 238 -8.46 -5.11 -15.01
CA ASP A 238 -7.30 -4.66 -15.81
C ASP A 238 -7.67 -3.62 -16.90
N ALA A 239 -8.68 -2.80 -16.58
CA ALA A 239 -9.17 -1.68 -17.37
C ALA A 239 -9.14 -0.40 -16.51
N PRO A 240 -9.31 0.79 -17.11
CA PRO A 240 -9.20 2.06 -16.41
C PRO A 240 -10.21 2.26 -15.31
N SER A 241 -11.40 1.66 -15.43
CA SER A 241 -12.42 1.65 -14.39
C SER A 241 -13.29 0.41 -14.44
N MET A 242 -13.86 0.03 -13.29
CA MET A 242 -14.94 -0.93 -13.10
C MET A 242 -16.23 -0.39 -13.70
N GLY A 243 -16.41 0.93 -13.74
CA GLY A 243 -17.52 1.59 -14.41
C GLY A 243 -17.29 1.73 -15.92
N ASP A 244 -18.39 1.61 -16.67
CA ASP A 244 -18.42 1.85 -18.11
C ASP A 244 -18.04 3.30 -18.45
N VAL A 245 -17.63 3.56 -19.70
CA VAL A 245 -17.31 4.93 -20.14
C VAL A 245 -18.54 5.83 -20.27
N THR A 246 -19.76 5.28 -20.27
CA THR A 246 -21.00 6.07 -20.26
C THR A 246 -21.44 6.36 -18.83
N GLY A 247 -21.73 7.63 -18.53
CA GLY A 247 -21.96 8.10 -17.15
C GLY A 247 -23.01 7.32 -16.37
N LYS A 248 -24.16 6.98 -16.98
CA LYS A 248 -25.24 6.25 -16.27
C LYS A 248 -24.84 4.82 -15.89
N LYS A 249 -24.27 4.06 -16.84
CA LYS A 249 -23.84 2.67 -16.58
C LYS A 249 -22.71 2.65 -15.54
N ALA A 250 -21.76 3.58 -15.65
CA ALA A 250 -20.70 3.76 -14.65
C ALA A 250 -21.29 3.92 -13.24
N ILE A 251 -22.22 4.86 -13.06
CA ILE A 251 -22.83 5.14 -11.76
C ILE A 251 -23.55 3.91 -11.20
N PHE A 252 -24.29 3.18 -12.04
CA PHE A 252 -25.00 1.98 -11.62
C PHE A 252 -24.05 0.89 -11.09
N THR A 253 -22.94 0.64 -11.80
CA THR A 253 -21.94 -0.35 -11.38
C THR A 253 -21.27 0.03 -10.07
N HIS A 254 -20.93 1.30 -9.87
CA HIS A 254 -20.38 1.76 -8.61
C HIS A 254 -21.38 1.68 -7.47
N TRP A 255 -22.62 2.13 -7.66
CA TRP A 255 -23.66 2.01 -6.62
C TRP A 255 -23.99 0.56 -6.27
N ALA A 256 -23.93 -0.36 -7.23
CA ALA A 256 -24.20 -1.78 -7.01
C ALA A 256 -23.24 -2.42 -6.01
N GLY A 257 -21.92 -2.20 -6.14
CA GLY A 257 -20.93 -2.85 -5.27
C GLY A 257 -20.45 -1.98 -4.12
N LEU A 258 -20.08 -0.72 -4.37
CA LEU A 258 -19.63 0.19 -3.31
C LEU A 258 -20.73 0.43 -2.27
N GLY A 259 -21.99 0.45 -2.71
CA GLY A 259 -23.15 0.53 -1.81
C GLY A 259 -23.31 -0.67 -0.87
N ARG A 260 -22.68 -1.80 -1.22
CA ARG A 260 -22.67 -3.04 -0.44
C ARG A 260 -21.33 -3.27 0.27
N GLU A 261 -20.56 -2.18 0.40
CA GLU A 261 -19.24 -2.13 1.03
C GLU A 261 -18.23 -3.08 0.36
N MET A 262 -18.41 -3.35 -0.94
CA MET A 262 -17.34 -3.91 -1.76
C MET A 262 -16.32 -2.82 -2.07
N ILE A 263 -15.10 -3.23 -2.43
CA ILE A 263 -14.05 -2.33 -2.93
C ILE A 263 -13.59 -2.77 -4.31
N TYR A 264 -13.16 -1.82 -5.13
CA TYR A 264 -12.72 -2.07 -6.51
C TYR A 264 -11.26 -1.68 -6.67
N THR A 265 -10.37 -2.60 -7.04
CA THR A 265 -9.04 -2.22 -7.54
C THR A 265 -9.09 -2.11 -9.05
N GLU A 266 -8.80 -0.93 -9.55
CA GLU A 266 -8.87 -0.60 -10.95
C GLU A 266 -7.45 -0.47 -11.51
N PHE A 267 -7.34 -0.39 -12.84
CA PHE A 267 -6.08 -0.07 -13.49
C PHE A 267 -4.95 -1.12 -13.27
N VAL A 268 -5.28 -2.39 -13.04
CA VAL A 268 -4.25 -3.45 -12.97
C VAL A 268 -3.78 -3.88 -14.36
N CYS A 269 -2.70 -4.66 -14.43
CA CYS A 269 -2.19 -5.30 -15.64
C CYS A 269 -1.66 -6.71 -15.31
N ASN A 270 -1.14 -7.44 -16.31
CA ASN A 270 -0.50 -8.75 -16.14
C ASN A 270 -1.38 -9.88 -15.56
N LEU A 271 -2.71 -9.76 -15.57
CA LEU A 271 -3.61 -10.81 -15.08
C LEU A 271 -3.48 -12.13 -15.86
N ASP A 272 -2.91 -12.12 -17.07
CA ASP A 272 -2.63 -13.33 -17.83
C ASP A 272 -1.43 -14.14 -17.33
N LYS A 273 -0.64 -13.59 -16.41
CA LYS A 273 0.48 -14.26 -15.74
C LYS A 273 0.06 -14.96 -14.44
N VAL A 274 -1.21 -14.86 -14.06
CA VAL A 274 -1.76 -15.40 -12.81
C VAL A 274 -2.61 -16.65 -13.10
N PRO A 275 -2.48 -17.73 -12.29
CA PRO A 275 -3.42 -18.85 -12.34
C PRO A 275 -4.86 -18.40 -12.12
N ALA A 276 -5.76 -18.81 -13.01
CA ALA A 276 -7.15 -18.38 -12.96
C ALA A 276 -7.98 -19.05 -11.85
N ASP A 277 -7.46 -20.07 -11.18
CA ASP A 277 -8.21 -21.01 -10.34
C ASP A 277 -8.28 -20.64 -8.84
N GLY A 278 -7.87 -19.44 -8.42
CA GLY A 278 -7.84 -19.09 -7.00
C GLY A 278 -6.61 -19.59 -6.25
N SER A 279 -5.65 -20.25 -6.92
CA SER A 279 -4.45 -20.77 -6.25
C SER A 279 -3.40 -19.70 -5.95
N ALA A 280 -3.46 -18.54 -6.58
CA ALA A 280 -2.62 -17.39 -6.24
C ALA A 280 -3.21 -16.60 -5.07
N PHE A 281 -2.32 -16.00 -4.28
CA PHE A 281 -2.69 -15.03 -3.24
C PHE A 281 -2.57 -13.62 -3.82
N TYR A 282 -3.61 -12.82 -3.66
CA TYR A 282 -3.63 -11.42 -4.08
C TYR A 282 -3.48 -10.47 -2.90
N ALA A 283 -2.80 -9.35 -3.14
CA ALA A 283 -2.82 -8.19 -2.28
C ALA A 283 -2.82 -6.92 -3.13
N PHE A 284 -3.68 -5.96 -2.79
CA PHE A 284 -3.53 -4.57 -3.20
C PHE A 284 -3.46 -3.70 -1.95
N LEU A 285 -2.36 -2.98 -1.73
CA LEU A 285 -2.18 -2.20 -0.52
C LEU A 285 -2.11 -0.69 -0.89
N PRO A 286 -3.19 0.08 -0.64
CA PRO A 286 -3.25 1.52 -0.92
C PRO A 286 -2.69 2.35 0.23
N LEU A 287 -2.18 3.55 -0.06
CA LEU A 287 -1.86 4.53 0.98
C LEU A 287 -3.07 4.75 1.91
N LYS A 288 -2.83 4.98 3.20
CA LYS A 288 -3.89 5.09 4.22
C LYS A 288 -4.25 6.55 4.52
N THR A 289 -4.64 7.30 3.48
CA THR A 289 -5.04 8.70 3.59
C THR A 289 -6.39 8.84 4.29
N VAL A 290 -6.42 9.66 5.35
CA VAL A 290 -7.63 9.90 6.15
C VAL A 290 -8.77 10.48 5.30
N GLY A 291 -9.95 9.90 5.44
CA GLY A 291 -11.15 10.42 4.81
C GLY A 291 -11.13 10.41 3.29
N ALA A 292 -10.18 9.74 2.63
CA ALA A 292 -10.11 9.68 1.17
C ALA A 292 -11.17 8.73 0.59
N SER A 293 -11.61 9.01 -0.63
CA SER A 293 -12.59 8.20 -1.38
C SER A 293 -11.99 6.98 -2.06
N GLY A 294 -10.67 6.91 -2.12
CA GLY A 294 -9.87 5.82 -2.64
C GLY A 294 -8.42 6.08 -2.28
N ASP A 295 -7.49 5.28 -2.81
CA ASP A 295 -6.09 5.70 -2.88
C ASP A 295 -5.31 4.89 -3.91
N VAL A 296 -4.21 5.49 -4.36
CA VAL A 296 -3.17 4.82 -5.14
C VAL A 296 -2.46 3.79 -4.27
N GLY A 297 -2.09 2.66 -4.88
CA GLY A 297 -1.39 1.59 -4.20
C GLY A 297 -0.59 0.74 -5.17
N ARG A 298 -0.26 -0.48 -4.74
CA ARG A 298 0.32 -1.49 -5.62
C ARG A 298 -0.32 -2.84 -5.40
N ALA A 299 -0.60 -3.52 -6.51
CA ALA A 299 -1.23 -4.83 -6.57
C ALA A 299 -0.18 -5.88 -6.92
N ILE A 300 -0.20 -7.01 -6.21
CA ILE A 300 0.62 -8.18 -6.52
C ILE A 300 -0.21 -9.46 -6.49
N ALA A 301 0.28 -10.47 -7.19
CA ALA A 301 -0.13 -11.86 -6.99
C ALA A 301 1.08 -12.73 -6.63
N ILE A 302 1.01 -13.43 -5.49
CA ILE A 302 1.97 -14.47 -5.12
C ILE A 302 1.50 -15.78 -5.77
N VAL A 303 2.30 -16.27 -6.72
CA VAL A 303 1.99 -17.46 -7.54
C VAL A 303 2.72 -18.72 -7.09
N ASN A 304 3.62 -18.60 -6.11
CA ASN A 304 4.20 -19.75 -5.43
C ASN A 304 3.11 -20.50 -4.64
N LYS A 305 2.66 -21.64 -5.17
CA LYS A 305 1.51 -22.38 -4.63
C LYS A 305 1.63 -22.74 -3.15
N ALA A 306 2.83 -23.08 -2.68
CA ALA A 306 3.04 -23.48 -1.29
C ALA A 306 2.86 -22.29 -0.34
N VAL A 307 3.42 -21.13 -0.69
CA VAL A 307 3.26 -19.90 0.10
C VAL A 307 1.83 -19.38 -0.01
N ALA A 308 1.30 -19.27 -1.24
CA ALA A 308 -0.03 -18.75 -1.50
C ALA A 308 -1.14 -19.52 -0.79
N ALA A 309 -1.04 -20.85 -0.68
CA ALA A 309 -2.05 -21.65 0.03
C ALA A 309 -2.18 -21.26 1.51
N GLY A 310 -1.07 -21.03 2.20
CA GLY A 310 -1.07 -20.59 3.59
C GLY A 310 -1.61 -19.17 3.74
N LEU A 311 -1.14 -18.24 2.89
CA LEU A 311 -1.59 -16.84 2.91
C LEU A 311 -3.09 -16.72 2.61
N ASN A 312 -3.59 -17.47 1.62
CA ASN A 312 -5.01 -17.51 1.27
C ASN A 312 -5.87 -17.99 2.44
N LYS A 313 -5.43 -19.04 3.15
CA LYS A 313 -6.14 -19.52 4.33
C LYS A 313 -6.20 -18.44 5.41
N SER A 314 -5.06 -17.84 5.76
CA SER A 314 -4.98 -16.80 6.78
C SER A 314 -5.79 -15.55 6.43
N ALA A 315 -5.78 -15.13 5.16
CA ALA A 315 -6.55 -13.99 4.68
C ALA A 315 -8.07 -14.22 4.81
N VAL A 316 -8.56 -15.40 4.40
CA VAL A 316 -9.99 -15.75 4.55
C VAL A 316 -10.39 -15.86 6.03
N GLU A 317 -9.47 -16.27 6.91
CA GLU A 317 -9.67 -16.28 8.36
C GLU A 317 -9.55 -14.88 9.00
N GLY A 318 -9.21 -13.84 8.24
CA GLY A 318 -9.08 -12.46 8.72
C GLY A 318 -7.81 -12.21 9.56
N LYS A 319 -6.79 -13.07 9.45
CA LYS A 319 -5.54 -12.99 10.21
C LYS A 319 -4.54 -12.00 9.61
N VAL A 320 -4.96 -10.75 9.48
CA VAL A 320 -4.18 -9.68 8.86
C VAL A 320 -4.04 -8.53 9.85
N VAL A 321 -2.79 -8.15 10.13
CA VAL A 321 -2.45 -7.00 10.97
C VAL A 321 -2.07 -5.84 10.05
N ASP A 322 -2.73 -4.68 10.18
CA ASP A 322 -2.36 -3.45 9.48
C ASP A 322 -1.21 -2.78 10.23
N LEU A 323 -0.06 -2.65 9.57
CA LEU A 323 1.15 -2.07 10.14
C LEU A 323 1.34 -0.60 9.77
N THR A 324 0.28 0.05 9.26
CA THR A 324 0.40 1.36 8.62
C THR A 324 -0.18 2.49 9.46
N THR A 325 0.63 3.53 9.66
CA THR A 325 0.18 4.86 10.09
C THR A 325 -0.91 5.42 9.17
N THR A 326 -1.89 6.09 9.76
CA THR A 326 -2.84 6.90 8.97
C THR A 326 -2.14 8.17 8.51
N TYR A 327 -2.32 8.54 7.25
CA TYR A 327 -1.80 9.79 6.70
C TYR A 327 -2.84 10.89 6.93
N ASP A 328 -2.57 11.73 7.91
CA ASP A 328 -3.41 12.87 8.30
C ASP A 328 -2.49 14.07 8.56
N PRO A 329 -2.76 15.25 7.98
CA PRO A 329 -2.04 16.49 8.30
C PRO A 329 -2.01 16.86 9.79
N LYS A 330 -2.89 16.27 10.61
CA LYS A 330 -2.94 16.44 12.07
C LYS A 330 -2.02 15.48 12.83
N LEU A 331 -1.40 14.52 12.14
CA LEU A 331 -0.47 13.54 12.70
C LEU A 331 0.96 13.86 12.25
N PRO A 332 2.00 13.40 12.97
CA PRO A 332 3.40 13.63 12.64
C PRO A 332 3.86 12.75 11.47
N CYS A 333 3.13 12.76 10.35
CA CYS A 333 3.39 11.97 9.16
C CYS A 333 4.52 12.52 8.29
N VAL A 334 4.97 13.77 8.51
CA VAL A 334 5.97 14.41 7.64
C VAL A 334 7.22 14.75 8.44
N TRP A 335 8.38 14.49 7.84
CA TRP A 335 9.65 14.92 8.39
C TRP A 335 9.74 16.46 8.53
N PRO A 336 10.12 17.01 9.69
CA PRO A 336 10.22 18.46 9.87
C PRO A 336 11.13 19.12 8.82
N GLY A 337 10.56 20.07 8.06
CA GLY A 337 11.26 20.79 6.99
C GLY A 337 11.13 20.17 5.59
N HIS A 338 10.48 19.01 5.45
CA HIS A 338 10.03 18.46 4.17
C HIS A 338 8.73 19.12 3.69
N PHE A 339 8.31 18.77 2.47
CA PHE A 339 7.05 19.26 1.92
C PHE A 339 5.85 18.70 2.71
N PRO A 340 4.90 19.53 3.15
CA PRO A 340 3.78 19.09 3.98
C PRO A 340 2.79 18.22 3.20
N LEU A 341 2.15 17.27 3.90
CA LEU A 341 0.98 16.55 3.40
C LEU A 341 -0.19 17.52 3.31
N ASN A 342 -0.75 17.68 2.11
CA ASN A 342 -1.99 18.40 1.88
C ASN A 342 -2.97 17.47 1.17
N ILE A 343 -4.23 17.50 1.59
CA ILE A 343 -5.33 16.74 0.96
C ILE A 343 -6.36 17.78 0.50
N VAL A 344 -6.67 17.77 -0.79
CA VAL A 344 -7.59 18.73 -1.41
C VAL A 344 -8.71 17.94 -2.09
N VAL A 345 -9.92 18.12 -1.59
CA VAL A 345 -11.12 17.56 -2.20
C VAL A 345 -11.39 18.28 -3.51
N GLU A 346 -11.40 17.54 -4.62
CA GLU A 346 -11.70 18.08 -5.94
C GLU A 346 -13.20 18.08 -6.19
N ASN A 347 -13.83 16.96 -5.85
CA ASN A 347 -15.24 16.75 -6.01
C ASN A 347 -15.80 16.05 -4.77
N ILE A 348 -17.00 16.45 -4.40
CA ILE A 348 -17.82 15.78 -3.40
C ILE A 348 -19.21 15.59 -4.01
N TRP A 349 -19.92 14.55 -3.56
CA TRP A 349 -21.24 14.24 -4.08
C TRP A 349 -22.16 15.47 -4.09
N GLY A 350 -22.97 15.61 -5.13
CA GLY A 350 -23.93 16.71 -5.27
C GLY A 350 -23.71 17.48 -6.58
N PRO A 351 -23.37 18.79 -6.54
CA PRO A 351 -23.25 19.61 -7.74
C PRO A 351 -22.17 19.17 -8.74
N GLY A 352 -21.07 18.58 -8.25
CA GLY A 352 -19.98 18.12 -9.12
C GLY A 352 -20.12 16.68 -9.61
N GLY A 353 -21.13 15.93 -9.11
CA GLY A 353 -21.46 14.59 -9.58
C GLY A 353 -21.83 13.63 -8.44
N PRO A 354 -22.14 12.35 -8.75
CA PRO A 354 -22.40 11.31 -7.76
C PRO A 354 -21.15 10.60 -7.22
N TRP A 355 -19.96 11.16 -7.42
CA TRP A 355 -18.71 10.63 -6.88
C TRP A 355 -18.02 11.63 -5.94
N LYS A 356 -16.95 11.18 -5.30
CA LYS A 356 -16.00 11.97 -4.53
C LYS A 356 -14.59 11.67 -5.03
N SER A 357 -13.73 12.69 -5.11
CA SER A 357 -12.31 12.52 -5.39
C SER A 357 -11.50 13.58 -4.65
N GLU A 358 -10.24 13.25 -4.39
CA GLU A 358 -9.29 14.15 -3.78
C GLU A 358 -7.89 13.88 -4.31
N PHE A 359 -7.13 14.96 -4.55
CA PHE A 359 -5.70 14.86 -4.76
C PHE A 359 -4.95 15.24 -3.49
N LYS A 360 -3.71 14.77 -3.43
CA LYS A 360 -2.79 15.09 -2.35
C LYS A 360 -1.48 15.59 -2.88
N THR A 361 -0.88 16.49 -2.12
CA THR A 361 0.52 16.87 -2.27
C THR A 361 1.30 16.24 -1.13
N LEU A 362 2.30 15.42 -1.46
CA LEU A 362 3.07 14.65 -0.48
C LEU A 362 4.54 14.51 -0.90
N ASP A 363 5.42 14.46 0.11
CA ASP A 363 6.80 14.01 -0.01
C ASP A 363 6.84 12.46 -0.13
N GLU A 364 7.90 11.91 -0.72
CA GLU A 364 8.08 10.45 -0.84
C GLU A 364 8.19 9.73 0.51
N HIS A 365 8.58 10.44 1.57
CA HIS A 365 8.85 9.88 2.90
C HIS A 365 7.80 10.35 3.91
N VAL A 366 6.53 10.05 3.62
CA VAL A 366 5.36 10.40 4.45
C VAL A 366 4.77 9.17 5.15
N GLY A 367 4.57 9.28 6.46
CA GLY A 367 4.04 8.22 7.31
C GLY A 367 4.85 6.94 7.17
N THR A 368 4.16 5.80 7.20
CA THR A 368 4.74 4.50 6.85
C THR A 368 5.19 4.57 5.41
N HIS A 369 6.48 4.53 5.17
CA HIS A 369 7.07 4.69 3.84
C HIS A 369 8.23 3.73 3.67
N PHE A 370 8.80 3.67 2.47
CA PHE A 370 10.07 3.00 2.28
C PHE A 370 11.11 3.85 1.59
N ASP A 371 12.36 3.56 1.93
CA ASP A 371 13.55 4.11 1.29
C ASP A 371 14.04 3.14 0.21
N ALA A 372 14.05 3.59 -1.04
CA ALA A 372 14.81 2.91 -2.08
C ALA A 372 16.30 3.27 -1.94
N PRO A 373 17.23 2.47 -2.50
CA PRO A 373 18.64 2.78 -2.39
C PRO A 373 19.04 4.19 -2.85
N MET A 374 18.37 4.69 -3.89
CA MET A 374 18.56 6.04 -4.42
C MET A 374 18.18 7.18 -3.46
N HIS A 375 17.59 6.90 -2.29
CA HIS A 375 17.32 7.91 -1.26
C HIS A 375 18.61 8.53 -0.70
N PHE A 376 19.61 7.72 -0.33
CA PHE A 376 20.90 8.21 0.19
C PHE A 376 22.11 7.81 -0.67
N VAL A 377 21.96 6.82 -1.55
CA VAL A 377 23.05 6.33 -2.39
C VAL A 377 23.03 7.07 -3.73
N PRO A 378 24.01 7.95 -4.00
CA PRO A 378 23.96 8.81 -5.16
C PRO A 378 24.14 8.05 -6.48
N PRO A 379 23.75 8.66 -7.62
CA PRO A 379 23.90 8.02 -8.93
C PRO A 379 25.38 7.80 -9.29
N PRO A 380 25.67 6.88 -10.24
CA PRO A 380 27.03 6.64 -10.72
C PRO A 380 27.72 7.92 -11.17
N GLY A 381 28.97 8.10 -10.73
CA GLY A 381 29.80 9.26 -11.09
C GLY A 381 29.68 10.44 -10.13
N PHE A 382 28.79 10.39 -9.13
CA PHE A 382 28.75 11.37 -8.05
C PHE A 382 30.05 11.35 -7.25
N LYS A 383 30.55 12.53 -6.87
CA LYS A 383 31.79 12.71 -6.10
C LYS A 383 31.48 13.38 -4.78
N ILE A 384 32.22 13.04 -3.72
CA ILE A 384 32.11 13.70 -2.40
C ILE A 384 32.16 15.23 -2.52
N SER A 385 32.97 15.78 -3.43
CA SER A 385 33.07 17.22 -3.67
C SER A 385 31.76 17.89 -4.11
N GLN A 386 30.77 17.13 -4.57
CA GLN A 386 29.46 17.63 -5.00
C GLN A 386 28.47 17.80 -3.84
N TYR A 387 28.70 17.18 -2.67
CA TYR A 387 27.86 17.47 -1.50
C TYR A 387 27.90 18.97 -1.20
N TYR A 388 26.74 19.57 -0.97
CA TYR A 388 26.64 21.01 -0.72
C TYR A 388 27.40 21.42 0.55
N ASP A 389 27.13 20.74 1.67
CA ASP A 389 27.65 21.07 2.99
C ASP A 389 29.10 20.54 3.19
N PRO A 390 30.06 21.39 3.62
CA PRO A 390 31.43 20.96 3.89
C PRO A 390 31.54 19.93 5.03
N GLY A 391 30.68 19.99 6.04
CA GLY A 391 30.61 18.99 7.11
C GLY A 391 30.22 17.63 6.57
N MET A 392 29.27 17.60 5.63
CA MET A 392 28.87 16.40 4.92
C MET A 392 30.00 15.85 4.03
N ARG A 393 30.76 16.70 3.35
CA ARG A 393 31.97 16.24 2.61
C ARG A 393 32.97 15.55 3.54
N LYS A 394 33.19 16.12 4.73
CA LYS A 394 34.05 15.53 5.76
C LYS A 394 33.51 14.19 6.23
N ARG A 395 32.21 14.12 6.55
CA ARG A 395 31.55 12.87 6.98
C ARG A 395 31.62 11.79 5.90
N ALA A 396 31.35 12.11 4.64
CA ALA A 396 31.47 11.15 3.54
C ALA A 396 32.91 10.65 3.35
N ALA A 397 33.91 11.51 3.56
CA ALA A 397 35.32 11.09 3.56
C ALA A 397 35.69 10.22 4.77
N GLU A 398 35.04 10.42 5.93
CA GLU A 398 35.17 9.54 7.09
C GLU A 398 34.48 8.19 6.88
N TYR A 399 33.32 8.19 6.23
CA TYR A 399 32.66 6.97 5.74
C TYR A 399 33.63 6.17 4.86
N GLU A 400 34.28 6.79 3.87
CA GLU A 400 35.17 6.05 2.95
C GLU A 400 36.35 5.39 3.64
N LYS A 401 36.87 6.00 4.71
CA LYS A 401 37.96 5.42 5.50
C LYS A 401 37.54 4.15 6.25
N LYS A 402 36.27 4.06 6.65
CA LYS A 402 35.74 2.95 7.46
C LYS A 402 35.10 1.85 6.61
N TRP A 403 34.29 2.24 5.62
CA TRP A 403 33.41 1.34 4.87
C TRP A 403 33.87 1.07 3.43
N GLY A 404 34.93 1.76 2.98
CA GLY A 404 35.37 1.73 1.59
C GLY A 404 34.65 2.76 0.71
N PRO A 405 34.88 2.76 -0.61
CA PRO A 405 34.39 3.80 -1.51
C PRO A 405 32.89 4.06 -1.37
N LEU A 406 32.48 5.32 -1.53
CA LEU A 406 31.07 5.70 -1.51
C LEU A 406 30.28 4.86 -2.55
N PRO A 407 29.22 4.15 -2.16
CA PRO A 407 28.45 3.35 -3.11
C PRO A 407 27.66 4.24 -4.08
N HIS A 408 27.27 3.65 -5.20
CA HIS A 408 26.40 4.27 -6.20
C HIS A 408 25.23 3.37 -6.53
N SER A 409 24.08 3.96 -6.84
CA SER A 409 22.86 3.21 -7.16
C SER A 409 22.15 3.75 -8.39
N THR A 410 21.35 2.90 -9.02
CA THR A 410 20.32 3.30 -9.99
C THR A 410 18.95 2.76 -9.59
N MET A 411 18.84 2.19 -8.39
CA MET A 411 17.66 1.48 -7.90
C MET A 411 16.68 2.49 -7.27
N THR A 412 15.70 2.86 -8.07
CA THR A 412 14.54 3.68 -7.72
C THR A 412 13.35 2.81 -7.35
N ASN A 413 12.28 3.40 -6.80
CA ASN A 413 11.05 2.72 -6.39
C ASN A 413 10.54 1.70 -7.43
N ASP A 414 10.39 2.14 -8.69
CA ASP A 414 9.94 1.31 -9.82
C ASP A 414 10.90 0.16 -10.20
N LYS A 415 12.14 0.18 -9.69
CA LYS A 415 13.21 -0.78 -10.02
C LYS A 415 13.57 -1.70 -8.86
N VAL A 416 13.04 -1.48 -7.66
CA VAL A 416 13.20 -2.43 -6.55
C VAL A 416 12.52 -3.75 -6.96
N PRO A 417 13.21 -4.91 -6.85
CA PRO A 417 12.61 -6.21 -7.16
C PRO A 417 11.35 -6.44 -6.34
N ILE A 418 10.26 -6.86 -6.97
CA ILE A 418 8.95 -6.94 -6.30
C ILE A 418 8.95 -7.97 -5.16
N GLU A 419 9.74 -9.03 -5.28
CA GLU A 419 9.93 -10.04 -4.24
C GLU A 419 10.58 -9.49 -2.96
N GLN A 420 11.23 -8.32 -3.01
CA GLN A 420 11.84 -7.68 -1.84
C GLN A 420 10.79 -7.03 -0.91
N PHE A 421 9.59 -6.72 -1.43
CA PHE A 421 8.53 -6.11 -0.64
C PHE A 421 7.73 -7.11 0.22
N CYS A 422 8.06 -8.41 0.17
CA CYS A 422 7.37 -9.42 0.96
C CYS A 422 8.26 -10.61 1.33
N GLY A 423 7.95 -11.25 2.47
CA GLY A 423 8.71 -12.43 2.91
C GLY A 423 8.39 -12.86 4.34
N PRO A 424 8.97 -13.99 4.78
CA PRO A 424 8.92 -14.42 6.18
C PRO A 424 9.39 -13.33 7.13
N LEU A 425 8.59 -13.01 8.14
CA LEU A 425 8.88 -11.93 9.09
C LEU A 425 9.64 -12.45 10.32
N LYS A 426 10.73 -11.74 10.68
CA LYS A 426 11.53 -11.94 11.89
C LYS A 426 11.45 -10.68 12.75
N VAL A 427 10.66 -10.72 13.82
CA VAL A 427 10.47 -9.57 14.71
C VAL A 427 11.50 -9.65 15.84
N VAL A 428 12.52 -8.80 15.75
CA VAL A 428 13.55 -8.59 16.77
C VAL A 428 13.06 -7.51 17.71
N ASP A 429 12.66 -7.90 18.92
CA ASP A 429 12.17 -6.98 19.94
C ASP A 429 13.35 -6.31 20.67
N VAL A 430 13.41 -4.99 20.56
CA VAL A 430 14.45 -4.12 21.11
C VAL A 430 13.92 -3.33 22.32
N GLY A 431 12.61 -3.09 22.35
CA GLY A 431 11.97 -2.16 23.28
C GLY A 431 12.33 -0.69 23.04
N LEU A 432 11.76 0.20 23.85
CA LEU A 432 11.84 1.66 23.64
C LEU A 432 13.22 2.29 23.91
N MET A 433 14.11 1.61 24.64
CA MET A 433 15.42 2.11 25.09
C MET A 433 15.39 3.51 25.76
N GLU A 434 14.29 3.88 26.42
CA GLU A 434 14.14 5.20 27.07
C GLU A 434 15.21 5.44 28.16
N GLY A 435 15.76 6.64 28.18
CA GLY A 435 16.75 7.12 29.14
C GLY A 435 18.19 6.70 28.86
N THR A 436 18.48 6.14 27.68
CA THR A 436 19.81 5.60 27.34
C THR A 436 20.70 6.55 26.55
N ALA A 437 20.15 7.58 25.90
CA ALA A 437 20.87 8.51 25.02
C ALA A 437 20.77 9.98 25.48
N GLY A 438 19.63 10.38 26.04
CA GLY A 438 19.33 11.74 26.49
C GLY A 438 18.68 12.65 25.42
N PRO A 439 18.30 13.89 25.78
CA PRO A 439 17.59 14.79 24.88
C PRO A 439 18.37 15.12 23.61
N GLY A 440 17.67 15.11 22.47
CA GLY A 440 18.28 15.35 21.17
C GLY A 440 19.25 14.28 20.73
N LYS A 441 19.17 13.07 21.30
CA LYS A 441 19.99 11.92 20.90
C LYS A 441 19.12 10.70 20.67
N ARG A 442 19.60 9.77 19.86
CA ARG A 442 18.90 8.52 19.52
C ARG A 442 19.64 7.32 20.12
N PRO A 443 18.96 6.41 20.86
CA PRO A 443 19.54 5.13 21.24
C PRO A 443 20.00 4.34 20.01
N SER A 444 21.14 3.65 20.12
CA SER A 444 21.69 2.85 19.02
C SER A 444 21.41 1.36 19.24
N ILE A 445 20.85 0.71 18.22
CA ILE A 445 20.57 -0.73 18.20
C ILE A 445 21.78 -1.44 17.59
N GLY A 446 22.44 -2.27 18.42
CA GLY A 446 23.63 -3.01 18.03
C GLY A 446 23.36 -4.40 17.45
N VAL A 447 24.41 -4.99 16.88
CA VAL A 447 24.42 -6.37 16.32
C VAL A 447 24.11 -7.44 17.38
N ASP A 448 24.45 -7.17 18.65
CA ASP A 448 24.23 -8.06 19.79
C ASP A 448 22.75 -8.42 19.99
N VAL A 449 21.84 -7.46 19.77
CA VAL A 449 20.39 -7.68 19.88
C VAL A 449 19.92 -8.71 18.84
N VAL A 450 20.40 -8.61 17.60
CA VAL A 450 20.07 -9.60 16.54
C VAL A 450 20.71 -10.95 16.81
N LYS A 451 21.95 -10.99 17.31
CA LYS A 451 22.60 -12.26 17.69
C LYS A 451 21.86 -12.98 18.82
N ALA A 452 21.32 -12.23 19.78
CA ALA A 452 20.49 -12.77 20.85
C ALA A 452 19.18 -13.35 20.30
N PHE A 453 18.55 -12.66 19.33
CA PHE A 453 17.40 -13.19 18.59
C PHE A 453 17.75 -14.50 17.86
N GLU A 454 18.84 -14.53 17.09
CA GLU A 454 19.25 -15.73 16.33
C GLU A 454 19.58 -16.92 17.23
N ALA A 455 20.19 -16.67 18.40
CA ALA A 455 20.47 -17.71 19.38
C ALA A 455 19.19 -18.37 19.93
N LYS A 456 18.08 -17.62 20.00
CA LYS A 456 16.80 -18.08 20.53
C LYS A 456 15.87 -18.66 19.47
N TYR A 457 15.80 -18.03 18.30
CA TYR A 457 14.81 -18.34 17.26
C TYR A 457 15.40 -18.94 15.98
N GLY A 458 16.72 -19.15 15.96
CA GLY A 458 17.46 -19.67 14.81
C GLY A 458 18.02 -18.56 13.91
N PRO A 459 19.00 -18.90 13.05
CA PRO A 459 19.69 -17.93 12.22
C PRO A 459 18.76 -17.29 11.18
N LEU A 460 18.92 -15.98 10.98
CA LEU A 460 18.33 -15.24 9.86
C LEU A 460 18.81 -15.81 8.53
N GLN A 461 17.89 -15.93 7.58
CA GLN A 461 18.12 -16.47 6.24
C GLN A 461 18.00 -15.37 5.17
N PRO A 462 18.71 -15.50 4.03
CA PRO A 462 18.47 -14.63 2.89
C PRO A 462 17.00 -14.61 2.47
N GLY A 463 16.46 -13.40 2.29
CA GLY A 463 15.05 -13.17 1.93
C GLY A 463 14.06 -13.19 3.11
N ASP A 464 14.53 -13.34 4.36
CA ASP A 464 13.75 -12.92 5.52
C ASP A 464 13.56 -11.40 5.49
N VAL A 465 12.40 -10.93 5.96
CA VAL A 465 12.17 -9.54 6.36
C VAL A 465 12.47 -9.43 7.85
N VAL A 466 13.37 -8.52 8.22
CA VAL A 466 13.68 -8.25 9.64
C VAL A 466 12.92 -7.02 10.08
N MET A 467 12.19 -7.13 11.18
CA MET A 467 11.57 -5.99 11.85
C MET A 467 12.27 -5.71 13.18
N LEU A 468 12.76 -4.48 13.37
CA LEU A 468 13.20 -4.00 14.68
C LEU A 468 11.98 -3.37 15.36
N ARG A 469 11.45 -4.08 16.36
CA ARG A 469 10.30 -3.63 17.15
C ARG A 469 10.78 -2.87 18.38
N THR A 470 10.32 -1.64 18.53
CA THR A 470 10.63 -0.74 19.64
C THR A 470 9.37 -0.32 20.40
N GLY A 471 8.21 -0.28 19.72
CA GLY A 471 6.96 0.31 20.20
C GLY A 471 6.93 1.85 20.18
N TYR A 472 7.87 2.51 19.50
CA TYR A 472 8.01 3.96 19.52
C TYR A 472 6.85 4.67 18.82
N ASP A 473 6.53 4.29 17.58
CA ASP A 473 5.46 4.95 16.83
C ASP A 473 4.08 4.68 17.42
N ASP A 474 3.82 3.48 17.93
CA ASP A 474 2.60 3.17 18.70
C ASP A 474 2.42 4.12 19.91
N LYS A 475 3.51 4.64 20.48
CA LYS A 475 3.51 5.55 21.62
C LYS A 475 3.42 7.02 21.22
N TYR A 476 4.09 7.43 20.15
CA TYR A 476 4.31 8.85 19.83
C TYR A 476 3.66 9.34 18.54
N TYR A 477 3.17 8.45 17.68
CA TYR A 477 2.40 8.83 16.48
C TYR A 477 0.95 9.19 16.85
N VAL A 478 0.80 10.29 17.57
CA VAL A 478 -0.47 10.82 18.07
C VAL A 478 -0.75 12.20 17.48
N PRO A 479 -2.00 12.72 17.55
CA PRO A 479 -2.31 14.05 17.02
C PRO A 479 -1.43 15.15 17.60
N PHE A 480 -1.19 16.20 16.80
CA PHE A 480 -0.57 17.42 17.29
C PHE A 480 -1.48 18.15 18.31
N PRO A 481 -0.91 18.86 19.30
CA PRO A 481 0.53 19.15 19.46
C PRO A 481 1.38 18.03 20.09
N GLU A 482 0.79 17.04 20.78
CA GLU A 482 1.52 15.98 21.47
C GLU A 482 2.40 15.15 20.53
N GLY A 483 1.94 14.93 19.29
CA GLY A 483 2.68 14.24 18.23
C GLY A 483 4.01 14.91 17.83
N SER A 484 4.24 16.17 18.21
CA SER A 484 5.53 16.84 18.04
C SER A 484 6.68 16.06 18.68
N ARG A 485 6.38 15.31 19.76
CA ARG A 485 7.32 14.41 20.43
C ARG A 485 7.86 13.31 19.53
N CYS A 486 7.12 12.88 18.51
CA CYS A 486 7.52 11.80 17.62
C CYS A 486 8.84 12.12 16.90
N VAL A 487 8.94 13.34 16.34
CA VAL A 487 10.11 13.76 15.55
C VAL A 487 10.56 15.18 15.90
N ALA A 488 9.68 16.18 15.81
CA ALA A 488 10.07 17.59 15.86
C ALA A 488 10.76 18.01 17.18
N ASP A 489 10.24 17.58 18.33
CA ASP A 489 10.86 17.91 19.63
C ASP A 489 12.17 17.16 19.88
N VAL A 490 12.35 15.99 19.26
CA VAL A 490 13.63 15.26 19.27
C VAL A 490 14.67 16.04 18.49
N LEU A 491 14.35 16.45 17.26
CA LEU A 491 15.26 17.25 16.43
C LEU A 491 15.57 18.62 17.05
N ALA A 492 14.64 19.17 17.84
CA ALA A 492 14.84 20.40 18.60
C ALA A 492 15.61 20.21 19.93
N GLY A 493 16.01 18.97 20.26
CA GLY A 493 16.78 18.69 21.48
C GLY A 493 15.98 18.70 22.78
N LYS A 494 14.64 18.68 22.72
CA LYS A 494 13.75 18.74 23.88
C LYS A 494 13.38 17.36 24.43
N ALA A 495 13.54 16.32 23.63
CA ALA A 495 13.24 14.94 24.00
C ALA A 495 14.28 13.96 23.44
N GLU A 496 14.40 12.80 24.08
CA GLU A 496 15.19 11.68 23.55
C GLU A 496 14.49 11.08 22.32
N GLY A 497 15.26 10.66 21.32
CA GLY A 497 14.72 10.13 20.08
C GLY A 497 14.34 8.66 20.12
N TRP A 498 14.06 8.15 18.94
CA TRP A 498 13.76 6.74 18.70
C TRP A 498 15.03 5.88 18.69
N PRO A 499 14.93 4.58 19.04
CA PRO A 499 16.01 3.63 18.82
C PRO A 499 16.27 3.43 17.32
N ALA A 500 17.52 3.51 16.88
CA ALA A 500 17.88 3.39 15.47
C ALA A 500 19.00 2.36 15.24
N PRO A 501 18.99 1.61 14.13
CA PRO A 501 20.05 0.66 13.81
C PRO A 501 21.40 1.36 13.63
N SER A 502 22.47 0.79 14.19
CA SER A 502 23.82 1.25 13.87
C SER A 502 24.22 0.84 12.45
N ALA A 503 25.19 1.54 11.86
CA ALA A 503 25.76 1.19 10.56
C ALA A 503 26.35 -0.25 10.55
N GLU A 504 26.93 -0.72 11.66
CA GLU A 504 27.37 -2.11 11.82
C GLU A 504 26.21 -3.11 11.81
N LEU A 505 25.07 -2.75 12.39
CA LEU A 505 23.88 -3.59 12.32
C LEU A 505 23.36 -3.68 10.88
N CYS A 506 23.28 -2.55 10.17
CA CYS A 506 22.89 -2.54 8.75
C CYS A 506 23.83 -3.40 7.89
N ASP A 507 25.15 -3.28 8.08
CA ASP A 507 26.15 -4.10 7.38
C ASP A 507 26.00 -5.59 7.69
N TYR A 508 25.80 -5.92 8.97
CA TYR A 508 25.62 -7.29 9.42
C TYR A 508 24.39 -7.96 8.78
N LEU A 509 23.24 -7.26 8.77
CA LEU A 509 22.02 -7.73 8.14
C LEU A 509 22.18 -7.87 6.62
N ALA A 510 22.76 -6.87 5.96
CA ALA A 510 22.99 -6.88 4.51
C ALA A 510 23.86 -8.08 4.08
N LYS A 511 24.95 -8.35 4.82
CA LYS A 511 25.86 -9.49 4.56
C LYS A 511 25.20 -10.85 4.79
N LYS A 512 24.14 -10.93 5.59
CA LYS A 512 23.30 -12.13 5.74
C LYS A 512 22.28 -12.30 4.62
N GLY A 513 22.22 -11.38 3.66
CA GLY A 513 21.26 -11.41 2.57
C GLY A 513 19.87 -10.89 2.94
N ILE A 514 19.76 -10.15 4.06
CA ILE A 514 18.54 -9.41 4.38
C ILE A 514 18.46 -8.20 3.47
N LYS A 515 17.33 -8.06 2.78
CA LYS A 515 17.08 -6.98 1.82
C LYS A 515 15.99 -6.02 2.27
N THR A 516 15.25 -6.35 3.34
CA THR A 516 14.15 -5.51 3.83
C THR A 516 14.27 -5.42 5.34
N LEU A 517 14.44 -4.20 5.82
CA LEU A 517 14.45 -3.85 7.23
C LEU A 517 13.22 -2.99 7.53
N ALA A 518 12.27 -3.54 8.28
CA ALA A 518 11.09 -2.82 8.74
C ALA A 518 11.31 -2.33 10.18
N MET A 519 10.76 -1.17 10.53
CA MET A 519 10.92 -0.58 11.86
C MET A 519 9.68 0.23 12.25
N ASP A 520 9.37 0.24 13.54
CA ASP A 520 8.31 1.07 14.15
C ASP A 520 8.88 2.36 14.76
N VAL A 521 9.75 3.00 13.98
CA VAL A 521 10.36 4.30 14.30
C VAL A 521 10.31 5.24 13.09
N PRO A 522 10.43 6.58 13.30
CA PRO A 522 10.38 7.57 12.24
C PRO A 522 11.53 7.55 11.24
N SER A 523 12.67 6.95 11.60
CA SER A 523 13.81 6.81 10.70
C SER A 523 14.81 5.75 11.15
N ALA A 524 15.51 5.10 10.21
CA ALA A 524 16.70 4.30 10.42
C ALA A 524 17.88 5.15 10.95
N GLY A 525 17.77 6.48 10.91
CA GLY A 525 18.82 7.42 11.25
C GLY A 525 19.01 7.63 12.76
N GLY A 526 20.10 7.07 13.31
CA GLY A 526 20.58 7.35 14.66
C GLY A 526 21.57 8.51 14.74
N GLU A 527 22.54 8.43 15.65
CA GLU A 527 23.66 9.40 15.70
C GLU A 527 24.58 9.27 14.48
N ASP A 528 24.66 8.07 13.91
CA ASP A 528 25.33 7.68 12.66
C ASP A 528 24.34 7.64 11.49
N TRP A 529 23.36 8.56 11.47
CA TRP A 529 22.26 8.54 10.50
C TRP A 529 22.70 8.40 9.06
N TYR A 530 23.77 9.08 8.65
CA TYR A 530 24.24 9.02 7.27
C TYR A 530 24.82 7.63 6.95
N GLU A 531 25.66 7.12 7.84
CA GLU A 531 26.32 5.83 7.68
C GLU A 531 25.30 4.69 7.69
N ALA A 532 24.33 4.70 8.62
CA ALA A 532 23.30 3.68 8.70
C ALA A 532 22.47 3.58 7.40
N HIS A 533 22.12 4.70 6.77
CA HIS A 533 21.46 4.71 5.46
C HIS A 533 22.39 4.22 4.36
N VAL A 534 23.57 4.84 4.19
CA VAL A 534 24.47 4.54 3.07
C VAL A 534 24.98 3.09 3.10
N VAL A 535 25.26 2.53 4.28
CA VAL A 535 25.73 1.14 4.43
C VAL A 535 24.67 0.13 3.98
N GLY A 536 23.43 0.22 4.47
CA GLY A 536 22.41 -0.76 4.13
C GLY A 536 21.83 -0.55 2.73
N LEU A 537 21.44 0.69 2.40
CA LEU A 537 20.93 1.04 1.08
C LEU A 537 21.99 0.80 -0.01
N GLY A 538 23.26 1.08 0.28
CA GLY A 538 24.39 0.82 -0.63
C GLY A 538 24.62 -0.66 -0.93
N GLN A 539 24.12 -1.55 -0.06
CA GLN A 539 24.12 -3.00 -0.25
C GLN A 539 22.77 -3.52 -0.80
N GLY A 540 21.90 -2.62 -1.25
CA GLY A 540 20.62 -2.94 -1.90
C GLY A 540 19.50 -3.30 -0.93
N MET A 541 19.61 -2.94 0.35
CA MET A 541 18.47 -3.01 1.26
C MET A 541 17.43 -1.94 0.91
N ILE A 542 16.19 -2.15 1.35
CA ILE A 542 15.18 -1.12 1.52
C ILE A 542 14.82 -1.04 3.01
N TYR A 543 14.47 0.16 3.46
CA TYR A 543 13.96 0.39 4.81
C TYR A 543 12.47 0.67 4.73
N VAL A 544 11.66 0.02 5.57
CA VAL A 544 10.24 0.35 5.75
C VAL A 544 10.11 0.96 7.13
N GLU A 545 9.84 2.26 7.17
CA GLU A 545 9.84 3.05 8.40
C GLU A 545 8.40 3.32 8.84
N MET A 546 8.24 3.79 10.07
CA MET A 546 6.95 4.16 10.64
C MET A 546 5.90 3.05 10.62
N CYS A 547 6.29 1.80 10.87
CA CYS A 547 5.32 0.73 11.10
C CYS A 547 4.59 0.93 12.45
N MET A 548 3.33 0.50 12.54
CA MET A 548 2.54 0.52 13.78
C MET A 548 1.92 -0.85 14.07
N ASN A 549 1.23 -0.98 15.21
CA ASN A 549 0.53 -2.18 15.65
C ASN A 549 1.45 -3.41 15.70
N THR A 550 2.72 -3.21 16.07
CA THR A 550 3.73 -4.27 16.05
C THR A 550 3.67 -5.15 17.30
N ALA A 551 2.89 -4.77 18.30
CA ALA A 551 2.87 -5.40 19.61
C ALA A 551 2.42 -6.86 19.62
N ASP A 552 1.49 -7.21 18.73
CA ASP A 552 0.89 -8.55 18.64
C ASP A 552 1.60 -9.46 17.63
N LEU A 553 2.70 -8.98 17.02
CA LEU A 553 3.43 -9.77 16.04
C LEU A 553 4.28 -10.85 16.73
N PRO A 554 4.22 -12.11 16.26
CA PRO A 554 5.11 -13.14 16.76
C PRO A 554 6.55 -12.88 16.30
N ASN A 555 7.53 -13.27 17.12
CA ASN A 555 8.95 -13.18 16.76
C ASN A 555 9.29 -13.90 15.45
N THR A 556 8.57 -14.98 15.14
CA THR A 556 8.73 -15.75 13.91
C THR A 556 7.40 -16.31 13.43
N GLY A 557 7.26 -16.48 12.11
CA GLY A 557 6.21 -17.28 11.49
C GLY A 557 5.07 -16.48 10.87
N ALA A 558 5.04 -15.16 11.07
CA ALA A 558 4.23 -14.24 10.27
C ALA A 558 4.89 -13.98 8.90
N PHE A 559 4.10 -13.47 7.95
CA PHE A 559 4.57 -13.05 6.62
C PHE A 559 4.31 -11.56 6.42
N PHE A 560 5.36 -10.82 6.06
CA PHE A 560 5.28 -9.38 5.82
C PHE A 560 4.97 -9.08 4.36
N ILE A 561 4.15 -8.07 4.11
CA ILE A 561 3.93 -7.47 2.79
C ILE A 561 3.84 -5.95 2.98
N GLY A 562 4.76 -5.18 2.39
CA GLY A 562 4.73 -3.73 2.41
C GLY A 562 4.85 -3.18 1.02
N LEU A 563 3.77 -2.66 0.44
CA LEU A 563 3.76 -2.22 -0.95
C LEU A 563 3.65 -0.70 -1.05
N SER A 564 4.45 -0.13 -1.94
CA SER A 564 4.39 1.27 -2.36
C SER A 564 3.74 1.40 -3.74
N PRO A 565 3.01 2.49 -4.03
CA PRO A 565 2.68 2.91 -5.39
C PRO A 565 3.89 2.81 -6.33
N LYS A 566 3.69 2.33 -7.56
CA LYS A 566 4.79 2.08 -8.50
C LYS A 566 5.16 3.36 -9.28
N THR A 567 5.75 4.33 -8.58
CA THR A 567 6.14 5.62 -9.16
C THR A 567 7.48 5.55 -9.88
N GLN A 568 7.53 6.07 -11.11
CA GLN A 568 8.75 6.11 -11.89
C GLN A 568 9.81 6.97 -11.22
N GLY A 569 11.01 6.42 -11.05
CA GLY A 569 12.18 7.15 -10.58
C GLY A 569 12.11 7.61 -9.13
N GLY A 570 11.33 6.96 -8.26
CA GLY A 570 11.22 7.36 -6.84
C GLY A 570 12.47 7.07 -6.01
N SER A 571 12.80 7.97 -5.11
CA SER A 571 13.79 7.73 -4.05
C SER A 571 13.19 6.93 -2.88
N GLY A 572 11.87 7.00 -2.75
CA GLY A 572 11.02 6.23 -1.86
C GLY A 572 9.56 6.41 -2.28
N GLN A 573 8.63 5.98 -1.45
CA GLN A 573 7.22 6.39 -1.48
C GLN A 573 6.54 5.93 -0.18
N GLY A 574 5.40 6.54 0.16
CA GLY A 574 4.47 5.97 1.13
C GLY A 574 4.18 4.48 0.86
N VAL A 575 4.02 3.71 1.93
CA VAL A 575 3.79 2.27 1.95
C VAL A 575 2.57 1.95 2.78
N ARG A 576 1.78 1.00 2.30
CA ARG A 576 0.85 0.25 3.14
C ARG A 576 1.46 -1.11 3.45
N ALA A 577 1.71 -1.35 4.72
CA ALA A 577 2.34 -2.54 5.25
C ALA A 577 1.35 -3.37 6.06
N ILE A 578 1.43 -4.69 5.90
CA ILE A 578 0.66 -5.67 6.65
C ILE A 578 1.53 -6.84 7.10
N ALA A 579 1.08 -7.55 8.14
CA ALA A 579 1.56 -8.88 8.48
C ALA A 579 0.40 -9.88 8.42
N ILE A 580 0.64 -11.03 7.80
CA ILE A 580 -0.29 -12.17 7.77
C ILE A 580 0.17 -13.18 8.81
N LEU A 581 -0.72 -13.49 9.76
CA LEU A 581 -0.45 -14.44 10.84
C LEU A 581 -0.82 -15.87 10.37
N PRO A 582 -0.10 -16.91 10.83
CA PRO A 582 -0.28 -18.27 10.35
C PRO A 582 -1.63 -18.90 10.75
#